data_AF-A0A8D8YH79-F1
#
_entry.id   AF-A0A8D8YH79-F1
#
_cell.length_a   1.000
_cell.length_b   1.000
_cell.length_c   1.000
_cell.angle_alpha   90.00
_cell.angle_beta   90.00
_cell.angle_gamma   90.00
#
_symmetry.space_group_name_H-M   'P 1'
#
loop_
_entity.id
_entity.type
_entity.pdbx_description
1 polymer ?
#
loop_
_entity_poly.entity_id
_entity_poly.type
_entity_poly.pdbx_seq_one_letter_code
_entity_poly.pdbx_strand_id
1 'polypeptide(L)'
;MKVKMTSQETPTGVDEAFTSITPNFTGFLIWRVENFKLVAVPPEQYGHFYEGDSYVLYVASEPGKSGNPTAKPKKISGSRLEQYIHFWLGKDTSQDEAGVAAYKSVELDNYLGGAPIQ
;
A
#
# COMPACT_ATOMS: atom_id res chain seq x y z
N MET A 1 5.10 -10.41 33.99
CA MET A 1 5.80 -9.38 33.18
C MET A 1 5.02 -9.17 31.89
N LYS A 2 4.43 -7.99 31.67
CA LYS A 2 3.82 -7.63 30.37
C LYS A 2 4.93 -7.04 29.50
N VAL A 3 5.26 -7.70 28.40
CA VAL A 3 6.17 -7.16 27.38
C VAL A 3 5.43 -6.04 26.66
N LYS A 4 5.93 -4.81 26.79
CA LYS A 4 5.44 -3.63 26.08
C LYS A 4 5.89 -3.79 24.63
N MET A 5 4.95 -3.96 23.70
CA MET A 5 5.24 -3.92 22.27
C MET A 5 5.71 -2.50 21.92
N THR A 6 6.96 -2.36 21.52
CA THR A 6 7.55 -1.10 21.07
C THR A 6 6.97 -0.73 19.71
N SER A 7 6.32 0.44 19.65
CA SER A 7 6.03 1.16 18.42
C SER A 7 7.34 1.36 17.64
N GLN A 8 7.42 0.83 16.42
CA GLN A 8 8.52 1.16 15.52
C GLN A 8 8.37 2.64 15.15
N GLU A 9 9.38 3.45 15.45
CA GLU A 9 9.47 4.82 14.94
C GLU A 9 9.53 4.74 13.41
N THR A 10 8.68 5.52 12.74
CA THR A 10 8.74 5.69 11.29
C THR A 10 10.13 6.23 10.91
N PRO A 11 10.80 5.64 9.91
CA PRO A 11 11.99 6.26 9.35
C PRO A 11 11.66 7.70 8.95
N THR A 12 12.50 8.65 9.37
CA THR A 12 12.26 10.07 9.13
C THR A 12 12.13 10.32 7.62
N GLY A 13 10.99 10.82 7.18
CA GLY A 13 10.74 11.14 5.76
C GLY A 13 9.95 10.12 4.95
N VAL A 14 9.31 9.14 5.58
CA VAL A 14 8.42 8.17 4.93
C VAL A 14 6.95 8.43 5.27
N ASP A 15 6.04 8.29 4.31
CA ASP A 15 4.59 8.42 4.51
C ASP A 15 4.04 7.51 5.62
N GLU A 16 3.17 8.07 6.49
CA GLU A 16 2.55 7.33 7.60
C GLU A 16 1.66 6.18 7.13
N ALA A 17 1.09 6.26 5.92
CA ALA A 17 0.27 5.22 5.33
C ALA A 17 0.98 3.86 5.24
N PHE A 18 2.31 3.87 5.06
CA PHE A 18 3.11 2.65 4.86
C PHE A 18 3.32 1.86 6.15
N THR A 19 3.12 2.48 7.32
CA THR A 19 3.26 1.83 8.63
C THR A 19 2.27 0.68 8.85
N SER A 20 1.18 0.65 8.07
CA SER A 20 0.22 -0.44 8.07
C SER A 20 0.76 -1.75 7.45
N ILE A 21 1.86 -1.67 6.68
CA ILE A 21 2.47 -2.83 6.03
C ILE A 21 3.35 -3.59 7.03
N THR A 22 3.00 -4.85 7.28
CA THR A 22 3.79 -5.73 8.15
C THR A 22 4.71 -6.62 7.30
N PRO A 23 6.03 -6.62 7.55
CA PRO A 23 6.96 -7.48 6.81
C PRO A 23 6.59 -8.96 6.88
N ASN A 24 6.69 -9.66 5.74
CA ASN A 24 6.36 -11.08 5.59
C ASN A 24 4.89 -11.43 5.88
N PHE A 25 3.96 -10.46 5.79
CA PHE A 25 2.53 -10.75 5.78
C PHE A 25 1.94 -10.48 4.39
N THR A 26 0.98 -11.32 3.99
CA THR A 26 0.10 -10.99 2.87
C THR A 26 -0.68 -9.72 3.18
N GLY A 27 -1.00 -8.94 2.16
CA GLY A 27 -1.70 -7.68 2.31
C GLY A 27 -2.38 -7.27 1.01
N PHE A 28 -3.47 -6.53 1.15
CA PHE A 28 -4.13 -5.84 0.06
C PHE A 28 -4.59 -4.51 0.61
N LEU A 29 -3.93 -3.44 0.21
CA LEU A 29 -4.14 -2.10 0.72
C LEU A 29 -4.42 -1.17 -0.46
N ILE A 30 -5.42 -0.32 -0.31
CA ILE A 30 -5.72 0.76 -1.25
C ILE A 30 -5.70 2.06 -0.48
N TRP A 31 -4.99 3.05 -1.01
CA TRP A 31 -5.02 4.43 -0.57
C TRP A 31 -5.53 5.34 -1.67
N ARG A 32 -6.31 6.33 -1.29
CA ARG A 32 -6.70 7.45 -2.13
C ARG A 32 -5.78 8.62 -1.86
N VAL A 33 -5.42 9.36 -2.92
CA VAL A 33 -4.74 10.64 -2.75
C VAL A 33 -5.75 11.68 -2.32
N GLU A 34 -5.51 12.33 -1.18
CA GLU A 34 -6.29 13.46 -0.71
C GLU A 34 -5.35 14.53 -0.15
N ASN A 35 -5.39 15.75 -0.70
CA ASN A 35 -4.57 16.87 -0.23
C ASN A 35 -3.07 16.50 -0.07
N PHE A 36 -2.48 15.90 -1.12
CA PHE A 36 -1.09 15.42 -1.15
C PHE A 36 -0.74 14.27 -0.18
N LYS A 37 -1.73 13.61 0.42
CA LYS A 37 -1.53 12.49 1.35
C LYS A 37 -2.21 11.22 0.87
N LEU A 38 -1.68 10.07 1.30
CA LEU A 38 -2.36 8.79 1.13
C LEU A 38 -3.33 8.54 2.28
N VAL A 39 -4.63 8.51 1.98
CA VAL A 39 -5.70 8.19 2.92
C VAL A 39 -6.17 6.77 2.65
N ALA A 40 -6.21 5.92 3.68
CA ALA A 40 -6.64 4.53 3.53
C ALA A 40 -8.09 4.45 3.07
N VAL A 41 -8.34 3.72 1.98
CA VAL A 41 -9.69 3.39 1.54
C VAL A 41 -10.24 2.32 2.49
N PRO A 42 -11.47 2.45 3.00
CA PRO A 42 -12.09 1.40 3.79
C PRO A 42 -12.30 0.12 2.95
N PRO A 43 -12.07 -1.09 3.49
CA PRO A 43 -12.21 -2.34 2.73
C PRO A 43 -13.58 -2.53 2.06
N GLU A 44 -14.65 -2.00 2.66
CA GLU A 44 -16.01 -2.00 2.10
C GLU A 44 -16.17 -1.15 0.83
N GLN A 45 -15.20 -0.27 0.54
CA GLN A 45 -15.16 0.57 -0.66
C GLN A 45 -14.16 0.05 -1.70
N TYR A 46 -13.47 -1.07 -1.44
CA TYR A 46 -12.53 -1.62 -2.41
C TYR A 46 -13.27 -2.02 -3.70
N GLY A 47 -12.72 -1.61 -4.83
CA GLY A 47 -13.35 -1.78 -6.14
C GLY A 47 -14.18 -0.58 -6.61
N HIS A 48 -14.38 0.43 -5.76
CA HIS A 48 -15.03 1.69 -6.13
C HIS A 48 -13.99 2.80 -6.24
N PHE A 49 -13.72 3.23 -7.47
CA PHE A 49 -12.76 4.29 -7.77
C PHE A 49 -13.50 5.49 -8.38
N TYR A 50 -13.25 6.68 -7.85
CA TYR A 50 -13.83 7.92 -8.36
C TYR A 50 -12.99 8.45 -9.53
N GLU A 51 -13.64 8.79 -10.64
CA GLU A 51 -12.95 9.28 -11.84
C GLU A 51 -12.18 10.60 -11.62
N GLY A 52 -12.54 11.38 -10.60
CA GLY A 52 -11.85 12.61 -10.23
C GLY A 52 -10.64 12.43 -9.31
N ASP A 53 -10.34 11.20 -8.88
CA ASP A 53 -9.33 10.94 -7.84
C ASP A 53 -8.20 10.03 -8.36
N SER A 54 -7.06 10.04 -7.67
CA SER A 54 -5.96 9.08 -7.89
C SER A 54 -5.76 8.13 -6.71
N TYR A 55 -5.29 6.91 -6.97
CA TYR A 55 -5.16 5.86 -5.96
C TYR A 55 -3.83 5.11 -6.09
N VAL A 56 -3.31 4.62 -4.97
CA VAL A 56 -2.17 3.71 -4.88
C VAL A 56 -2.64 2.41 -4.23
N LEU A 57 -2.26 1.29 -4.82
CA LEU A 57 -2.60 -0.05 -4.37
C LEU A 57 -1.31 -0.80 -4.07
N TYR A 58 -1.27 -1.49 -2.93
CA TYR A 58 -0.22 -2.44 -2.59
C TYR A 58 -0.82 -3.83 -2.39
N VAL A 59 -0.25 -4.80 -3.10
CA VAL A 59 -0.68 -6.19 -3.05
C VAL A 59 0.53 -7.05 -2.69
N ALA A 60 0.40 -7.82 -1.61
CA ALA A 60 1.37 -8.82 -1.19
C ALA A 60 0.71 -10.18 -1.02
N SER A 61 1.23 -11.20 -1.68
CA SER A 61 0.64 -12.54 -1.74
C SER A 61 1.69 -13.64 -1.65
N GLU A 62 1.23 -14.87 -1.40
CA GLU A 62 2.08 -16.05 -1.56
C GLU A 62 2.48 -16.22 -3.04
N PRO A 63 3.69 -16.73 -3.34
CA PRO A 63 4.11 -16.96 -4.72
C PRO A 63 3.09 -17.76 -5.54
N GLY A 64 2.79 -17.28 -6.75
CA GLY A 64 1.83 -17.88 -7.67
C GLY A 64 0.36 -17.77 -7.22
N LYS A 65 0.03 -16.90 -6.25
CA LYS A 65 -1.34 -16.62 -5.81
C LYS A 65 -1.72 -15.18 -6.15
N SER A 66 -3.00 -14.95 -6.43
CA SER A 66 -3.53 -13.59 -6.56
C SER A 66 -3.73 -12.95 -5.18
N GLY A 67 -3.57 -11.63 -5.11
CA GLY A 67 -4.01 -10.85 -3.96
C GLY A 67 -5.51 -11.02 -3.71
N ASN A 68 -5.91 -11.07 -2.43
CA ASN A 68 -7.32 -11.13 -2.04
C ASN A 68 -7.66 -9.96 -1.11
N PRO A 69 -8.48 -8.99 -1.56
CA PRO A 69 -8.84 -7.80 -0.79
C PRO A 69 -9.61 -8.09 0.51
N THR A 70 -10.20 -9.28 0.64
CA THR A 70 -11.02 -9.68 1.80
C THR A 70 -10.30 -10.64 2.74
N ALA A 71 -9.11 -11.13 2.35
CA ALA A 71 -8.35 -12.05 3.17
C ALA A 71 -7.69 -11.31 4.34
N LYS A 72 -7.72 -11.94 5.52
CA LYS A 72 -6.94 -11.44 6.67
C LYS A 72 -5.44 -11.56 6.37
N PRO A 73 -4.61 -10.60 6.81
CA PRO A 73 -3.16 -10.71 6.68
C PRO A 73 -2.65 -12.02 7.28
N LYS A 74 -1.87 -12.76 6.49
CA LYS A 74 -1.30 -14.05 6.86
C LYS A 74 0.22 -13.95 6.84
N LYS A 75 0.87 -14.36 7.93
CA LYS A 75 2.32 -14.46 7.98
C LYS A 75 2.80 -15.57 7.05
N ILE A 76 3.72 -15.24 6.17
CA ILE A 76 4.39 -16.19 5.28
C ILE A 76 5.76 -16.50 5.86
N SER A 77 6.09 -17.79 5.92
CA SER A 77 7.36 -18.30 6.45
C SER A 77 8.07 -19.10 5.37
N GLY A 78 9.36 -18.86 5.17
CA GLY A 78 10.21 -19.69 4.29
C GLY A 78 10.16 -19.35 2.80
N SER A 79 9.31 -18.42 2.37
CA SER A 79 9.31 -17.86 1.01
C SER A 79 9.19 -16.34 1.03
N ARG A 80 9.63 -15.68 -0.04
CA ARG A 80 9.39 -14.25 -0.24
C ARG A 80 7.96 -14.05 -0.75
N LEU A 81 7.36 -12.94 -0.39
CA LEU A 81 6.06 -12.52 -0.92
C LEU A 81 6.22 -12.09 -2.39
N GLU A 82 5.22 -12.39 -3.22
CA GLU A 82 5.02 -11.66 -4.46
C GLU A 82 4.34 -10.33 -4.15
N GLN A 83 4.98 -9.23 -4.55
CA GLN A 83 4.58 -7.88 -4.20
C GLN A 83 4.40 -7.03 -5.45
N TYR A 84 3.30 -6.30 -5.50
CA TYR A 84 2.97 -5.39 -6.59
C TYR A 84 2.50 -4.05 -6.03
N ILE A 85 2.92 -2.98 -6.67
CA ILE A 85 2.38 -1.64 -6.48
C ILE A 85 1.69 -1.26 -7.77
N HIS A 86 0.45 -0.81 -7.68
CA HIS A 86 -0.25 -0.22 -8.82
C HIS A 86 -0.69 1.18 -8.43
N PHE A 87 -0.73 2.10 -9.40
CA PHE A 87 -1.48 3.32 -9.23
C PHE A 87 -2.56 3.39 -10.31
N TRP A 88 -3.71 3.93 -9.92
CA TRP A 88 -4.83 4.17 -10.80
C TRP A 88 -5.06 5.67 -10.87
N LEU A 89 -5.16 6.18 -12.10
CA LEU A 89 -5.41 7.59 -12.38
C LEU A 89 -6.83 7.73 -12.89
N GLY A 90 -7.65 8.44 -12.14
CA GLY A 90 -8.98 8.78 -12.58
C GLY A 90 -8.94 9.58 -13.87
N LYS A 91 -9.94 9.38 -14.73
CA LYS A 91 -10.03 10.07 -16.02
C LYS A 91 -9.99 11.60 -15.86
N ASP A 92 -10.60 12.11 -14.79
CA ASP A 92 -10.75 13.51 -14.46
C ASP A 92 -9.89 13.93 -13.25
N THR A 93 -8.92 13.10 -12.82
CA THR A 93 -8.02 13.43 -11.70
C THR A 93 -7.14 14.64 -12.01
N SER A 94 -6.81 15.41 -10.98
CA SER A 94 -5.94 16.56 -11.13
C SER A 94 -4.48 16.13 -11.36
N GLN A 95 -3.69 17.03 -11.95
CA GLN A 95 -2.28 16.76 -12.23
C GLN A 95 -1.47 16.53 -10.94
N ASP A 96 -1.79 17.26 -9.88
CA ASP A 96 -1.14 17.12 -8.58
C ASP A 96 -1.44 15.76 -7.95
N GLU A 97 -2.68 15.27 -8.00
CA GLU A 97 -3.03 13.95 -7.47
C GLU A 97 -2.35 12.83 -8.24
N ALA A 98 -2.36 12.90 -9.58
CA ALA A 98 -1.65 11.93 -10.41
C ALA A 98 -0.15 11.92 -10.11
N GLY A 99 0.45 13.11 -9.93
CA GLY A 99 1.85 13.26 -9.54
C GLY A 99 2.14 12.65 -8.17
N VAL A 100 1.26 12.84 -7.20
CA VAL A 100 1.38 12.24 -5.86
C VAL A 100 1.27 10.72 -5.94
N ALA A 101 0.32 10.16 -6.69
CA ALA A 101 0.18 8.71 -6.82
C ALA A 101 1.44 8.05 -7.42
N ALA A 102 2.01 8.67 -8.46
CA ALA A 102 3.25 8.19 -9.07
C ALA A 102 4.45 8.31 -8.11
N TYR A 103 4.62 9.48 -7.47
CA TYR A 103 5.69 9.71 -6.49
C TYR A 103 5.60 8.73 -5.32
N LYS A 104 4.40 8.54 -4.75
CA LYS A 104 4.17 7.65 -3.61
C LYS A 104 4.40 6.18 -3.96
N SER A 105 4.17 5.78 -5.20
CA SER A 105 4.49 4.42 -5.66
C SER A 105 6.00 4.14 -5.61
N VAL A 106 6.83 5.11 -6.02
CA VAL A 106 8.30 5.03 -5.91
C VAL A 106 8.77 5.11 -4.46
N GLU A 107 8.16 5.99 -3.65
CA GLU A 107 8.47 6.09 -2.21
C GLU A 107 8.19 4.76 -1.49
N LEU A 108 7.06 4.12 -1.80
CA LEU A 108 6.66 2.84 -1.25
C LEU A 108 7.59 1.70 -1.69
N ASP A 109 7.97 1.66 -2.96
CA ASP A 109 8.93 0.68 -3.48
C ASP A 109 10.28 0.78 -2.75
N ASN A 110 10.80 2.00 -2.58
CA ASN A 110 12.01 2.27 -1.81
C ASN A 110 11.86 1.85 -0.34
N TYR A 111 10.72 2.14 0.29
CA TYR A 111 10.41 1.72 1.66
C TYR A 111 10.43 0.20 1.82
N LEU A 112 9.98 -0.53 0.80
CA LEU A 112 9.97 -2.00 0.75
C LEU A 112 11.26 -2.61 0.17
N GLY A 113 12.29 -1.79 -0.05
CA GLY A 113 13.62 -2.22 -0.47
C GLY A 113 13.70 -2.70 -1.92
N GLY A 114 12.88 -2.15 -2.83
CA GLY A 114 12.89 -2.50 -4.26
C GLY A 114 12.28 -3.87 -4.57
N ALA A 115 11.55 -4.46 -3.62
CA ALA A 115 10.99 -5.80 -3.77
C ALA A 115 9.68 -5.84 -4.60
N PRO A 116 8.77 -4.86 -4.48
CA PRO A 116 7.58 -4.80 -5.33
C PRO A 116 7.88 -4.54 -6.81
N ILE A 117 6.97 -4.98 -7.68
CA ILE A 117 6.93 -4.61 -9.10
C ILE A 117 5.88 -3.50 -9.28
N GLN A 118 6.19 -2.47 -10.07
CA GLN A 118 5.28 -1.35 -10.40
C GLN A 118 4.58 -1.58 -11.74
#